data_AF-A0AA97I362-F1
#
_entry.id   AF-A0AA97I362-F1
#
_cell.length_a   1.000
_cell.length_b   1.000
_cell.length_c   1.000
_cell.angle_alpha   90.00
_cell.angle_beta   90.00
_cell.angle_gamma   90.00
#
_symmetry.space_group_name_H-M   'P 1'
#
loop_
_entity.id
_entity.type
_entity.pdbx_description
1 polymer ?
#
loop_
_entity_poly.entity_id
_entity_poly.type
_entity_poly.pdbx_seq_one_letter_code
_entity_poly.pdbx_strand_id
1 'polypeptide(L)'
;MKIFIDTLESNYSLYGQRYFSEKSGIKPDELKRWFTANKFIDDKDGGCKNKIEGHIIYRSKKIPVFSYPAEILSDGDYRLMYSGQNRQYPCIVFGEDRIDVGLDLFEHIGFCLSGNLERFRENNEDEINNLIRLPFVDYYCKILSDIFLYAHQKSNLPLIKKSLWKNGQKYAVCLTHDVDEVKKSYQWITHPLKLVKKKDFNGFLNQFYSFVQKIKGYEPYWTFEKVMEMEGNLNVKSSFYFLNESGRIKYLDKTTWRHAGRNYDWNDPKIKELIREIHSKGWEVGLHGSFYSYNNPELLKNEKDSLENVLGNRIFGGRQHNLNLTIPNTWIFHENAGLLYDTTLGSNKYLGFRWGSCFPFRPFYEDENRELDLLEIPTVIEDLPYFRFQDPWSEFLKIEKEVEEVGGVLTLLWHHSVLNDYEFPGWADEYKRVVRYCNDKESWVTSAKEIYEWWKWRELTSFDYEYDGDTIRIFPFPENEVHYFDIYFPDDVSLKNIINAKILKSKNNMVSIQTDKLYHGEFIELEVLGG
;
A
#
# COMPACT_ATOMS: atom_id res chain seq x y z
N MET A 1 33.06 6.34 2.82
CA MET A 1 32.37 5.50 1.81
C MET A 1 31.69 6.37 0.75
N LYS A 2 31.69 5.99 -0.53
CA LYS A 2 30.84 6.59 -1.58
C LYS A 2 30.00 5.52 -2.27
N ILE A 3 28.77 5.82 -2.66
CA ILE A 3 27.91 4.89 -3.42
C ILE A 3 27.96 5.33 -4.88
N PHE A 4 28.39 4.46 -5.77
CA PHE A 4 28.37 4.68 -7.19
C PHE A 4 27.22 3.90 -7.80
N ILE A 5 26.30 4.59 -8.45
CA ILE A 5 25.11 3.98 -9.05
C ILE A 5 25.08 4.32 -10.53
N ASP A 6 24.82 3.34 -11.37
CA ASP A 6 24.51 3.60 -12.76
C ASP A 6 23.15 4.28 -12.86
N THR A 7 23.12 5.53 -13.31
CA THR A 7 21.88 6.28 -13.45
C THR A 7 21.73 6.83 -14.85
N LEU A 8 20.50 6.78 -15.37
CA LEU A 8 20.19 7.25 -16.73
C LEU A 8 19.75 8.71 -16.80
N GLU A 9 19.60 9.39 -15.65
CA GLU A 9 19.01 10.75 -15.55
C GLU A 9 17.63 10.85 -16.25
N SER A 10 16.86 9.75 -16.26
CA SER A 10 15.53 9.69 -16.87
C SER A 10 14.44 10.24 -15.93
N ASN A 11 13.27 10.60 -16.48
CA ASN A 11 12.11 11.00 -15.68
C ASN A 11 11.70 9.92 -14.67
N TYR A 12 11.81 8.64 -15.05
CA TYR A 12 11.56 7.52 -14.13
C TYR A 12 12.60 7.45 -13.01
N SER A 13 13.88 7.69 -13.30
CA SER A 13 14.93 7.73 -12.28
C SER A 13 14.65 8.85 -11.26
N LEU A 14 14.30 10.06 -11.73
CA LEU A 14 13.96 11.18 -10.87
C LEU A 14 12.69 10.90 -10.03
N TYR A 15 11.64 10.35 -10.63
CA TYR A 15 10.42 9.98 -9.91
C TYR A 15 10.69 8.90 -8.86
N GLY A 16 11.40 7.83 -9.21
CA GLY A 16 11.75 6.77 -8.27
C GLY A 16 12.66 7.24 -7.14
N GLN A 17 13.56 8.20 -7.40
CA GLN A 17 14.38 8.84 -6.38
C GLN A 17 13.53 9.64 -5.38
N ARG A 18 12.56 10.44 -5.87
CA ARG A 18 11.63 11.19 -5.02
C ARG A 18 10.79 10.24 -4.16
N TYR A 19 10.16 9.24 -4.78
CA TYR A 19 9.39 8.22 -4.07
C TYR A 19 10.22 7.52 -2.97
N PHE A 20 11.46 7.11 -3.30
CA PHE A 20 12.34 6.49 -2.32
C PHE A 20 12.68 7.43 -1.15
N SER A 21 12.98 8.70 -1.43
CA SER A 21 13.27 9.72 -0.43
C SER A 21 12.09 9.95 0.51
N GLU A 22 10.89 10.11 -0.02
CA GLU A 22 9.65 10.29 0.74
C GLU A 22 9.33 9.06 1.61
N LYS A 23 9.36 7.87 1.00
CA LYS A 23 9.12 6.61 1.70
C LYS A 23 10.10 6.38 2.84
N SER A 24 11.41 6.52 2.56
CA SER A 24 12.48 6.24 3.52
C SER A 24 12.65 7.34 4.57
N GLY A 25 12.17 8.55 4.29
CA GLY A 25 12.42 9.74 5.10
C GLY A 25 13.87 10.26 5.03
N ILE A 26 14.67 9.76 4.08
CA ILE A 26 16.06 10.21 3.85
C ILE A 26 16.01 11.41 2.90
N LYS A 27 16.70 12.51 3.23
CA LYS A 27 16.64 13.74 2.41
C LYS A 27 17.32 13.54 1.05
N PRO A 28 16.84 14.21 -0.02
CA PRO A 28 17.51 14.17 -1.32
C PRO A 28 18.97 14.63 -1.28
N ASP A 29 19.30 15.62 -0.42
CA ASP A 29 20.68 16.09 -0.31
C ASP A 29 21.60 15.10 0.41
N GLU A 30 21.07 14.30 1.34
CA GLU A 30 21.79 13.16 1.89
C GLU A 30 22.02 12.09 0.81
N LEU A 31 21.01 11.80 -0.03
CA LEU A 31 21.22 10.92 -1.17
C LEU A 31 22.34 11.43 -2.08
N LYS A 32 22.33 12.72 -2.46
CA LYS A 32 23.41 13.32 -3.28
C LYS A 32 24.79 13.27 -2.61
N ARG A 33 24.84 13.33 -1.28
CA ARG A 33 26.11 13.22 -0.54
C ARG A 33 26.77 11.85 -0.75
N TRP A 34 25.98 10.78 -0.80
CA TRP A 34 26.50 9.42 -0.90
C TRP A 34 26.49 8.87 -2.32
N PHE A 35 25.40 9.06 -3.06
CA PHE A 35 25.20 8.56 -4.41
C PHE A 35 25.89 9.44 -5.45
N THR A 36 26.73 8.80 -6.26
CA THR A 36 27.43 9.37 -7.41
C THR A 36 27.03 8.59 -8.64
N ALA A 37 26.59 9.29 -9.68
CA ALA A 37 26.25 8.66 -10.95
C ALA A 37 27.51 8.14 -11.64
N ASN A 38 27.52 6.86 -12.01
CA ASN A 38 28.45 6.32 -12.99
C ASN A 38 27.70 6.04 -14.30
N LYS A 39 28.40 6.09 -15.42
CA LYS A 39 27.88 5.63 -16.72
C LYS A 39 28.67 4.40 -17.13
N PHE A 40 28.37 3.24 -16.52
CA PHE A 40 28.88 1.95 -17.00
C PHE A 40 28.00 1.38 -18.13
N ILE A 41 26.81 1.95 -18.37
CA ILE A 41 25.87 1.52 -19.40
C ILE A 41 26.38 2.00 -20.78
N ASP A 42 26.85 1.06 -21.62
CA ASP A 42 27.13 1.34 -23.03
C ASP A 42 25.80 1.66 -23.75
N ASP A 43 25.77 2.83 -24.38
CA ASP A 43 24.61 3.66 -24.77
C ASP A 43 23.68 3.04 -25.85
N LYS A 44 23.77 1.72 -26.09
CA LYS A 44 23.14 1.08 -27.26
C LYS A 44 21.77 0.44 -27.00
N ASP A 45 21.40 0.20 -25.75
CA ASP A 45 20.21 -0.61 -25.43
C ASP A 45 19.47 -0.17 -24.14
N GLY A 46 19.54 1.13 -23.82
CA GLY A 46 19.23 1.75 -22.53
C GLY A 46 17.86 1.49 -21.88
N GLY A 47 17.81 1.80 -20.59
CA GLY A 47 16.60 1.93 -19.76
C GLY A 47 15.83 0.65 -19.45
N CYS A 48 14.89 0.78 -18.52
CA CYS A 48 13.92 -0.27 -18.23
C CYS A 48 13.04 -0.55 -19.46
N LYS A 49 12.85 -1.84 -19.77
CA LYS A 49 12.06 -2.34 -20.90
C LYS A 49 10.82 -3.06 -20.38
N ASN A 50 9.80 -3.17 -21.24
CA ASN A 50 8.60 -3.97 -20.98
C ASN A 50 8.89 -5.49 -21.11
N LYS A 51 9.92 -5.99 -20.42
CA LYS A 51 10.29 -7.41 -20.27
C LYS A 51 11.19 -7.61 -19.06
N ILE A 52 11.12 -8.80 -18.45
CA ILE A 52 12.07 -9.20 -17.41
C ILE A 52 13.37 -9.63 -18.07
N GLU A 53 14.47 -8.93 -17.78
CA GLU A 53 15.79 -9.26 -18.33
C GLU A 53 16.51 -10.32 -17.48
N GLY A 54 16.17 -10.41 -16.21
CA GLY A 54 16.70 -11.36 -15.25
C GLY A 54 16.24 -11.05 -13.85
N HIS A 55 17.01 -11.49 -12.86
CA HIS A 55 16.67 -11.26 -11.45
C HIS A 55 17.92 -10.93 -10.63
N ILE A 56 17.75 -10.10 -9.59
CA ILE A 56 18.70 -9.97 -8.49
C ILE A 56 18.28 -10.92 -7.38
N ILE A 57 19.23 -11.70 -6.86
CA ILE A 57 18.98 -12.54 -5.68
C ILE A 57 19.22 -11.73 -4.42
N TYR A 58 18.15 -11.43 -3.68
CA TYR A 58 18.21 -10.67 -2.44
C TYR A 58 17.39 -11.37 -1.34
N ARG A 59 18.04 -11.70 -0.22
CA ARG A 59 17.42 -12.45 0.91
C ARG A 59 16.63 -13.70 0.45
N SER A 60 17.24 -14.49 -0.43
CA SER A 60 16.64 -15.70 -1.05
C SER A 60 15.45 -15.45 -1.98
N LYS A 61 15.18 -14.19 -2.34
CA LYS A 61 14.11 -13.80 -3.27
C LYS A 61 14.69 -13.43 -4.62
N LYS A 62 13.95 -13.77 -5.67
CA LYS A 62 14.25 -13.39 -7.05
C LYS A 62 13.55 -12.08 -7.35
N ILE A 63 14.26 -10.96 -7.24
CA ILE A 63 13.71 -9.64 -7.56
C ILE A 63 13.89 -9.44 -9.07
N PRO A 64 12.83 -9.24 -9.87
CA PRO A 64 12.99 -9.03 -11.31
C PRO A 64 13.84 -7.79 -11.59
N VAL A 65 14.46 -7.73 -12.77
CA VAL A 65 15.04 -6.49 -13.31
C VAL A 65 14.53 -6.27 -14.73
N PHE A 66 14.31 -5.01 -15.08
CA PHE A 66 13.73 -4.58 -16.36
C PHE A 66 14.79 -3.95 -17.29
N SER A 67 16.00 -3.73 -16.80
CA SER A 67 17.17 -3.41 -17.59
C SER A 67 18.35 -4.31 -17.20
N TYR A 68 19.34 -4.40 -18.08
CA TYR A 68 20.54 -5.19 -17.80
C TYR A 68 21.45 -4.48 -16.80
N PRO A 69 21.79 -5.13 -15.67
CA PRO A 69 22.80 -4.57 -14.78
C PRO A 69 24.19 -4.69 -15.41
N ALA A 70 25.03 -3.69 -15.23
CA ALA A 70 26.46 -3.76 -15.47
C ALA A 70 27.09 -4.83 -14.55
N GLU A 71 28.00 -5.61 -15.13
CA GLU A 71 28.83 -6.55 -14.38
C GLU A 71 29.92 -5.80 -13.63
N ILE A 72 29.99 -6.00 -12.31
CA ILE A 72 30.93 -5.30 -11.45
C ILE A 72 32.10 -6.22 -11.12
N LEU A 73 33.28 -5.86 -11.62
CA LEU A 73 34.50 -6.64 -11.45
C LEU A 73 35.32 -6.23 -10.22
N SER A 74 34.88 -5.24 -9.44
CA SER A 74 35.57 -4.81 -8.23
C SER A 74 35.50 -5.87 -7.11
N ASP A 75 36.50 -5.83 -6.24
CA ASP A 75 36.52 -6.66 -5.04
C ASP A 75 35.64 -6.06 -3.94
N GLY A 76 35.05 -6.94 -3.13
CA GLY A 76 34.14 -6.57 -2.06
C GLY A 76 33.60 -7.79 -1.31
N ASP A 77 33.28 -7.57 -0.04
CA ASP A 77 32.93 -8.60 0.95
C ASP A 77 31.50 -9.11 0.79
N TYR A 78 30.59 -8.24 0.35
CA TYR A 78 29.20 -8.56 0.09
C TYR A 78 28.83 -8.21 -1.34
N ARG A 79 28.11 -9.13 -2.00
CA ARG A 79 27.74 -9.00 -3.42
C ARG A 79 26.31 -9.46 -3.62
N LEU A 80 25.52 -8.66 -4.33
CA LEU A 80 24.25 -9.12 -4.90
C LEU A 80 24.49 -9.56 -6.33
N MET A 81 23.94 -10.72 -6.65
CA MET A 81 24.15 -11.39 -7.93
C MET A 81 22.97 -11.16 -8.84
N TYR A 82 23.24 -10.69 -10.04
CA TYR A 82 22.33 -10.81 -11.17
C TYR A 82 22.33 -12.25 -11.68
N SER A 83 21.17 -12.74 -12.08
CA SER A 83 20.96 -14.03 -12.71
C SER A 83 19.96 -13.89 -13.86
N GLY A 84 20.42 -14.10 -15.09
CA GLY A 84 19.58 -14.02 -16.29
C GLY A 84 20.37 -14.41 -17.54
N GLN A 85 19.67 -14.93 -18.56
CA GLN A 85 20.27 -15.26 -19.87
C GLN A 85 21.49 -16.19 -19.77
N ASN A 86 21.40 -17.23 -18.94
CA ASN A 86 22.49 -18.18 -18.66
C ASN A 86 23.78 -17.55 -18.11
N ARG A 87 23.71 -16.31 -17.62
CA ARG A 87 24.81 -15.62 -16.93
C ARG A 87 24.43 -15.37 -15.48
N GLN A 88 25.44 -15.42 -14.62
CA GLN A 88 25.33 -15.01 -13.24
C GLN A 88 26.60 -14.24 -12.87
N TYR A 89 26.45 -13.01 -12.42
CA TYR A 89 27.56 -12.12 -12.10
C TYR A 89 27.17 -11.10 -11.03
N PRO A 90 28.14 -10.58 -10.25
CA PRO A 90 27.87 -9.52 -9.28
C PRO A 90 27.46 -8.23 -9.98
N CYS A 91 26.37 -7.64 -9.51
CA CYS A 91 25.84 -6.36 -10.02
C CYS A 91 25.68 -5.29 -8.93
N ILE A 92 25.88 -5.66 -7.66
CA ILE A 92 26.04 -4.71 -6.55
C ILE A 92 27.18 -5.25 -5.68
N VAL A 93 28.22 -4.46 -5.45
CA VAL A 93 29.41 -4.87 -4.71
C VAL A 93 29.74 -3.84 -3.63
N PHE A 94 29.92 -4.32 -2.41
CA PHE A 94 30.26 -3.52 -1.24
C PHE A 94 31.76 -3.62 -1.00
N GLY A 95 32.50 -2.59 -1.38
CA GLY A 95 33.95 -2.47 -1.15
C GLY A 95 34.28 -1.79 0.20
N GLU A 96 35.57 -1.50 0.40
CA GLU A 96 36.07 -0.85 1.63
C GLU A 96 35.76 0.65 1.67
N ASP A 97 35.94 1.36 0.56
CA ASP A 97 35.77 2.81 0.45
C ASP A 97 34.62 3.23 -0.49
N ARG A 98 34.08 2.29 -1.25
CA ARG A 98 32.93 2.50 -2.13
C ARG A 98 31.95 1.32 -2.23
N ILE A 99 30.73 1.61 -2.68
CA ILE A 99 29.71 0.62 -3.06
C ILE A 99 29.38 0.84 -4.53
N ASP A 100 29.61 -0.14 -5.38
CA ASP A 100 29.28 -0.08 -6.81
C ASP A 100 27.89 -0.73 -7.04
N VAL A 101 26.97 -0.04 -7.73
CA VAL A 101 25.61 -0.47 -8.04
C VAL A 101 25.41 -0.38 -9.55
N GLY A 102 25.42 -1.53 -10.23
CA GLY A 102 25.48 -1.65 -11.69
C GLY A 102 24.15 -1.44 -12.39
N LEU A 103 23.15 -0.87 -11.72
CA LEU A 103 21.82 -0.62 -12.30
C LEU A 103 21.13 0.56 -11.64
N ASP A 104 20.28 1.23 -12.41
CA ASP A 104 19.45 2.30 -11.91
C ASP A 104 18.22 1.73 -11.18
N LEU A 105 18.37 1.48 -9.87
CA LEU A 105 17.27 1.02 -9.01
C LEU A 105 16.16 2.09 -8.89
N PHE A 106 16.49 3.38 -9.02
CA PHE A 106 15.49 4.43 -9.02
C PHE A 106 14.64 4.39 -10.30
N GLU A 107 15.27 4.15 -11.45
CA GLU A 107 14.54 3.95 -12.70
C GLU A 107 13.59 2.75 -12.61
N HIS A 108 14.00 1.62 -12.03
CA HIS A 108 13.11 0.47 -11.86
C HIS A 108 11.87 0.80 -11.02
N ILE A 109 12.06 1.56 -9.93
CA ILE A 109 10.97 2.02 -9.08
C ILE A 109 10.03 2.91 -9.89
N GLY A 110 10.55 3.97 -10.53
CA GLY A 110 9.74 4.91 -11.29
C GLY A 110 9.04 4.25 -12.47
N PHE A 111 9.74 3.40 -13.23
CA PHE A 111 9.19 2.65 -14.36
C PHE A 111 7.95 1.83 -13.95
N CYS A 112 8.04 1.12 -12.82
CA CYS A 112 6.94 0.31 -12.31
C CYS A 112 5.77 1.18 -11.82
N LEU A 113 6.05 2.24 -11.05
CA LEU A 113 5.04 3.11 -10.46
C LEU A 113 4.45 4.13 -11.45
N SER A 114 4.96 4.21 -12.67
CA SER A 114 4.36 4.96 -13.80
C SER A 114 3.42 4.10 -14.65
N GLY A 115 3.23 2.82 -14.30
CA GLY A 115 2.26 1.93 -14.93
C GLY A 115 2.72 1.18 -16.17
N ASN A 116 4.02 1.18 -16.44
CA ASN A 116 4.59 0.36 -17.51
C ASN A 116 4.37 -1.16 -17.28
N LEU A 117 4.14 -1.57 -16.03
CA LEU A 117 3.77 -2.97 -15.72
C LEU A 117 2.43 -3.41 -16.34
N GLU A 118 1.46 -2.51 -16.52
CA GLU A 118 0.22 -2.86 -17.23
C GLU A 118 0.48 -3.08 -18.72
N ARG A 119 1.32 -2.25 -19.34
CA ARG A 119 1.76 -2.43 -20.74
C ARG A 119 2.51 -3.76 -20.93
N PHE A 120 3.33 -4.14 -19.95
CA PHE A 120 4.03 -5.43 -19.92
C PHE A 120 3.06 -6.62 -19.78
N ARG A 121 1.97 -6.46 -19.00
CA ARG A 121 0.99 -7.51 -18.68
C ARG A 121 0.24 -8.03 -19.89
N GLU A 122 -0.09 -7.16 -20.83
CA GLU A 122 -0.89 -7.50 -22.03
C GLU A 122 -0.28 -8.66 -22.82
N ASN A 123 1.04 -8.84 -22.79
CA ASN A 123 1.74 -9.87 -23.54
C ASN A 123 2.36 -10.99 -22.66
N ASN A 124 2.32 -10.87 -21.32
CA ASN A 124 3.10 -11.72 -20.40
C ASN A 124 2.30 -12.11 -19.13
N GLU A 125 1.01 -12.41 -19.27
CA GLU A 125 0.10 -12.61 -18.12
C GLU A 125 0.61 -13.67 -17.12
N ASP A 126 1.12 -14.81 -17.59
CA ASP A 126 1.65 -15.88 -16.72
C ASP A 126 2.89 -15.43 -15.92
N GLU A 127 3.79 -14.68 -16.55
CA GLU A 127 5.01 -14.18 -15.92
C GLU A 127 4.67 -13.16 -14.82
N ILE A 128 3.74 -12.24 -15.11
CA ILE A 128 3.29 -11.26 -14.13
C ILE A 128 2.50 -11.91 -12.99
N ASN A 129 1.70 -12.95 -13.26
CA ASN A 129 0.95 -13.64 -12.22
C ASN A 129 1.85 -14.32 -11.17
N ASN A 130 3.12 -14.59 -11.50
CA ASN A 130 4.12 -15.01 -10.52
C ASN A 130 4.73 -13.83 -9.76
N LEU A 131 4.96 -12.70 -10.42
CA LEU A 131 5.53 -11.49 -9.82
C LEU A 131 4.65 -10.85 -8.75
N ILE A 132 3.33 -10.83 -8.97
CA ILE A 132 2.35 -10.19 -8.07
C ILE A 132 2.35 -10.76 -6.65
N ARG A 133 2.98 -11.92 -6.39
CA ARG A 133 3.10 -12.47 -5.04
C ARG A 133 4.22 -11.81 -4.21
N LEU A 134 5.03 -10.98 -4.85
CA LEU A 134 6.20 -10.33 -4.26
C LEU A 134 6.09 -8.81 -4.42
N PRO A 135 6.26 -8.00 -3.36
CA PRO A 135 6.30 -6.56 -3.46
C PRO A 135 7.69 -6.11 -3.94
N PHE A 136 8.05 -6.48 -5.18
CA PHE A 136 9.41 -6.32 -5.71
C PHE A 136 9.87 -4.86 -5.82
N VAL A 137 8.96 -3.90 -6.05
CA VAL A 137 9.27 -2.46 -6.02
C VAL A 137 9.71 -2.05 -4.63
N ASP A 138 9.06 -2.59 -3.59
CA ASP A 138 9.43 -2.34 -2.22
C ASP A 138 10.76 -3.01 -1.84
N TYR A 139 11.10 -4.13 -2.47
CA TYR A 139 12.41 -4.74 -2.36
C TYR A 139 13.52 -3.91 -3.02
N TYR A 140 13.28 -3.20 -4.14
CA TYR A 140 14.25 -2.23 -4.65
C TYR A 140 14.55 -1.14 -3.61
N CYS A 141 13.51 -0.60 -2.98
CA CYS A 141 13.66 0.38 -1.89
C CYS A 141 14.43 -0.23 -0.70
N LYS A 142 14.21 -1.50 -0.40
CA LYS A 142 14.90 -2.20 0.70
C LYS A 142 16.39 -2.41 0.38
N ILE A 143 16.72 -2.79 -0.85
CA ILE A 143 18.11 -2.88 -1.33
C ILE A 143 18.80 -1.52 -1.20
N LEU A 144 18.17 -0.45 -1.69
CA LEU A 144 18.69 0.92 -1.55
C LEU A 144 18.89 1.32 -0.08
N SER A 145 17.93 0.98 0.79
CA SER A 145 18.04 1.25 2.24
C SER A 145 19.20 0.50 2.89
N ASP A 146 19.41 -0.78 2.54
CA ASP A 146 20.51 -1.60 3.06
C ASP A 146 21.88 -1.07 2.57
N ILE A 147 21.96 -0.65 1.30
CA ILE A 147 23.15 0.03 0.74
C ILE A 147 23.46 1.29 1.54
N PHE A 148 22.46 2.12 1.80
CA PHE A 148 22.62 3.38 2.52
C PHE A 148 23.03 3.15 3.98
N LEU A 149 22.39 2.19 4.64
CA LEU A 149 22.72 1.80 6.01
C LEU A 149 24.16 1.33 6.13
N TYR A 150 24.61 0.46 5.20
CA TYR A 150 25.99 0.01 5.17
C TYR A 150 26.98 1.17 4.97
N ALA A 151 26.67 2.12 4.09
CA ALA A 151 27.54 3.27 3.84
C ALA A 151 27.74 4.16 5.08
N HIS A 152 26.66 4.37 5.85
CA HIS A 152 26.69 5.08 7.12
C HIS A 152 27.50 4.33 8.19
N GLN A 153 27.25 3.02 8.35
CA GLN A 153 27.98 2.17 9.30
C GLN A 153 29.49 2.18 9.03
N LYS A 154 29.92 2.00 7.77
CA LYS A 154 31.35 2.02 7.40
C LYS A 154 32.01 3.39 7.51
N SER A 155 31.22 4.45 7.54
CA SER A 155 31.74 5.81 7.70
C SER A 155 31.66 6.32 9.14
N ASN A 156 31.29 5.45 10.08
CA ASN A 156 31.09 5.77 11.50
C ASN A 156 30.15 6.97 11.73
N LEU A 157 29.11 7.09 10.91
CA LEU A 157 28.09 8.13 11.02
C LEU A 157 26.74 7.48 11.36
N PRO A 158 25.95 8.06 12.28
CA PRO A 158 24.59 7.59 12.51
C PRO A 158 23.74 7.82 11.25
N LEU A 159 22.71 7.00 11.08
CA LEU A 159 21.66 7.20 10.08
C LEU A 159 20.34 7.46 10.80
N ILE A 160 19.71 8.59 10.49
CA ILE A 160 18.43 9.00 11.07
C ILE A 160 17.39 8.96 9.96
N LYS A 161 16.27 8.28 10.21
CA LYS A 161 15.16 8.15 9.26
C LYS A 161 13.85 8.43 9.96
N LYS A 162 12.84 8.89 9.22
CA LYS A 162 11.45 8.92 9.72
C LYS A 162 10.93 7.49 9.84
N SER A 163 10.50 7.06 11.03
CA SER A 163 9.92 5.72 11.23
C SER A 163 8.71 5.54 10.32
N LEU A 164 8.60 4.43 9.60
CA LEU A 164 7.53 4.21 8.61
C LEU A 164 6.13 4.35 9.21
N TRP A 165 5.95 3.89 10.45
CA TRP A 165 4.68 3.89 11.18
C TRP A 165 4.86 4.47 12.58
N LYS A 166 3.75 4.93 13.17
CA LYS A 166 3.72 5.44 14.54
C LYS A 166 4.10 4.34 15.55
N ASN A 167 4.43 4.73 16.77
CA ASN A 167 4.58 3.82 17.93
C ASN A 167 5.43 2.53 17.72
N GLY A 168 6.40 2.53 16.79
CA GLY A 168 7.27 1.38 16.54
C GLY A 168 6.59 0.18 15.86
N GLN A 169 5.43 0.39 15.26
CA GLN A 169 4.67 -0.64 14.56
C GLN A 169 5.41 -1.15 13.32
N LYS A 170 5.28 -2.44 13.05
CA LYS A 170 6.09 -3.10 12.01
C LYS A 170 5.59 -2.83 10.60
N TYR A 171 4.28 -2.76 10.44
CA TYR A 171 3.56 -2.52 9.19
C TYR A 171 2.17 -1.95 9.52
N ALA A 172 1.43 -1.51 8.50
CA ALA A 172 0.06 -1.05 8.66
C ALA A 172 -0.95 -1.98 7.96
N VAL A 173 -2.18 -1.99 8.44
CA VAL A 173 -3.31 -2.68 7.82
C VAL A 173 -4.40 -1.68 7.53
N CYS A 174 -4.79 -1.60 6.26
CA CYS A 174 -5.84 -0.69 5.79
C CYS A 174 -7.12 -1.51 5.57
N LEU A 175 -8.14 -1.27 6.40
CA LEU A 175 -9.43 -1.97 6.34
C LEU A 175 -10.41 -1.16 5.49
N THR A 176 -10.97 -1.79 4.45
CA THR A 176 -11.96 -1.18 3.56
C THR A 176 -13.13 -2.13 3.27
N HIS A 177 -14.32 -1.56 3.14
CA HIS A 177 -15.55 -2.28 2.81
C HIS A 177 -16.29 -1.64 1.64
N ASP A 178 -16.49 -2.41 0.58
CA ASP A 178 -17.31 -1.98 -0.55
C ASP A 178 -18.79 -2.26 -0.24
N VAL A 179 -19.59 -1.20 -0.20
CA VAL A 179 -21.05 -1.23 0.01
C VAL A 179 -21.75 -1.27 -1.34
N ASP A 180 -21.58 -2.41 -2.01
CA ASP A 180 -22.23 -2.72 -3.29
C ASP A 180 -23.76 -2.84 -3.15
N GLU A 181 -24.20 -3.49 -2.07
CA GLU A 181 -25.56 -3.98 -1.91
C GLU A 181 -26.00 -3.92 -0.44
N VAL A 182 -26.98 -3.08 -0.14
CA VAL A 182 -27.58 -2.96 1.21
C VAL A 182 -28.73 -3.95 1.45
N LYS A 183 -29.21 -4.59 0.37
CA LYS A 183 -30.30 -5.56 0.41
C LYS A 183 -30.10 -6.65 -0.62
N LYS A 184 -30.61 -7.85 -0.32
CA LYS A 184 -30.61 -8.96 -1.25
C LYS A 184 -31.74 -8.82 -2.28
N SER A 185 -31.40 -8.86 -3.57
CA SER A 185 -32.32 -8.67 -4.69
C SER A 185 -32.34 -9.88 -5.64
N TYR A 186 -31.67 -9.82 -6.79
CA TYR A 186 -31.65 -10.91 -7.79
C TYR A 186 -30.98 -12.20 -7.28
N GLN A 187 -30.19 -12.10 -6.21
CA GLN A 187 -29.52 -13.22 -5.55
C GLN A 187 -30.51 -14.21 -4.95
N TRP A 188 -31.73 -13.79 -4.60
CA TRP A 188 -32.80 -14.69 -4.17
C TRP A 188 -33.11 -15.79 -5.20
N ILE A 189 -32.90 -15.49 -6.48
CA ILE A 189 -33.12 -16.45 -7.57
C ILE A 189 -31.79 -17.05 -8.00
N THR A 190 -30.77 -16.23 -8.22
CA THR A 190 -29.53 -16.69 -8.85
C THR A 190 -28.64 -17.54 -7.93
N HIS A 191 -28.62 -17.31 -6.61
CA HIS A 191 -27.79 -18.09 -5.69
C HIS A 191 -28.33 -19.52 -5.52
N PRO A 192 -29.62 -19.75 -5.20
CA PRO A 192 -30.17 -21.11 -5.13
C PRO A 192 -29.98 -21.91 -6.42
N LEU A 193 -30.22 -21.29 -7.59
CA LEU A 193 -30.03 -21.96 -8.89
C LEU A 193 -28.57 -22.41 -9.12
N LYS A 194 -27.59 -21.57 -8.75
CA LYS A 194 -26.16 -21.92 -8.83
C LYS A 194 -25.83 -23.10 -7.91
N LEU A 195 -26.38 -23.11 -6.69
CA LEU A 195 -26.11 -24.15 -5.69
C LEU A 195 -26.72 -25.49 -6.09
N VAL A 196 -27.95 -25.49 -6.62
CA VAL A 196 -28.58 -26.69 -7.21
C VAL A 196 -27.74 -27.23 -8.37
N LYS A 197 -27.26 -26.35 -9.26
CA LYS A 197 -26.37 -26.75 -10.37
C LYS A 197 -25.05 -27.36 -9.88
N LYS A 198 -24.52 -26.88 -8.76
CA LYS A 198 -23.32 -27.41 -8.10
C LYS A 198 -23.59 -28.63 -7.20
N LYS A 199 -24.85 -29.04 -7.05
CA LYS A 199 -25.31 -30.10 -6.11
C LYS A 199 -24.95 -29.81 -4.64
N ASP A 200 -24.90 -28.54 -4.27
CA ASP A 200 -24.66 -28.11 -2.89
C ASP A 200 -25.98 -27.93 -2.13
N PHE A 201 -26.40 -28.99 -1.44
CA PHE A 201 -27.66 -29.01 -0.69
C PHE A 201 -27.58 -28.17 0.59
N ASN A 202 -26.44 -28.15 1.27
CA ASN A 202 -26.26 -27.37 2.49
C ASN A 202 -26.32 -25.88 2.18
N GLY A 203 -25.62 -25.44 1.12
CA GLY A 203 -25.73 -24.06 0.64
C GLY A 203 -27.15 -23.69 0.25
N PHE A 204 -27.93 -24.59 -0.36
CA PHE A 204 -29.33 -24.33 -0.69
C PHE A 204 -30.19 -24.15 0.57
N LEU A 205 -30.04 -25.01 1.59
CA LEU A 205 -30.74 -24.86 2.87
C LEU A 205 -30.38 -23.55 3.56
N ASN A 206 -29.10 -23.15 3.51
CA ASN A 206 -28.64 -21.86 4.01
C ASN A 206 -29.34 -20.67 3.33
N GLN A 207 -29.52 -20.72 2.01
CA GLN A 207 -30.30 -19.71 1.27
C GLN A 207 -31.77 -19.68 1.72
N PHE A 208 -32.36 -20.85 2.01
CA PHE A 208 -33.72 -20.95 2.55
C PHE A 208 -33.82 -20.36 3.97
N TYR A 209 -32.86 -20.63 4.85
CA TYR A 209 -32.82 -20.02 6.18
C TYR A 209 -32.68 -18.49 6.10
N SER A 210 -31.81 -17.98 5.23
CA SER A 210 -31.71 -16.54 4.96
C SER A 210 -33.05 -15.95 4.49
N PHE A 211 -33.80 -16.66 3.64
CA PHE A 211 -35.15 -16.26 3.22
C PHE A 211 -36.15 -16.20 4.37
N VAL A 212 -36.13 -17.19 5.28
CA VAL A 212 -36.97 -17.18 6.48
C VAL A 212 -36.64 -15.98 7.38
N GLN A 213 -35.36 -15.64 7.53
CA GLN A 213 -34.94 -14.46 8.29
C GLN A 213 -35.43 -13.16 7.63
N LYS A 214 -35.43 -13.09 6.29
CA LYS A 214 -36.03 -11.97 5.55
C LYS A 214 -37.52 -11.79 5.82
N ILE A 215 -38.28 -12.88 5.86
CA ILE A 215 -39.72 -12.84 6.22
C ILE A 215 -39.92 -12.33 7.65
N LYS A 216 -39.00 -12.63 8.56
CA LYS A 216 -39.03 -12.13 9.95
C LYS A 216 -38.58 -10.66 10.09
N GLY A 217 -38.24 -9.98 9.00
CA GLY A 217 -37.87 -8.57 8.99
C GLY A 217 -36.36 -8.28 9.01
N TYR A 218 -35.51 -9.30 9.03
CA TYR A 218 -34.05 -9.12 8.96
C TYR A 218 -33.58 -9.05 7.52
N GLU A 219 -32.91 -7.98 7.12
CA GLU A 219 -32.31 -7.89 5.79
C GLU A 219 -30.96 -8.65 5.76
N PRO A 220 -30.80 -9.73 4.99
CA PRO A 220 -29.58 -10.54 5.02
C PRO A 220 -28.29 -9.78 4.73
N TYR A 221 -28.33 -8.76 3.86
CA TYR A 221 -27.13 -7.99 3.51
C TYR A 221 -26.93 -6.75 4.39
N TRP A 222 -27.80 -6.53 5.37
CA TRP A 222 -27.64 -5.47 6.36
C TRP A 222 -26.75 -5.96 7.52
N THR A 223 -25.44 -5.83 7.33
CA THR A 223 -24.40 -6.37 8.23
C THR A 223 -23.53 -5.30 8.88
N PHE A 224 -23.88 -4.01 8.72
CA PHE A 224 -23.06 -2.87 9.13
C PHE A 224 -22.77 -2.85 10.64
N GLU A 225 -23.78 -3.11 11.46
CA GLU A 225 -23.65 -3.16 12.91
C GLU A 225 -22.71 -4.28 13.33
N LYS A 226 -22.78 -5.44 12.65
CA LYS A 226 -21.88 -6.57 12.90
C LYS A 226 -20.43 -6.22 12.56
N VAL A 227 -20.18 -5.52 11.45
CA VAL A 227 -18.82 -5.04 11.08
C VAL A 227 -18.29 -4.10 12.15
N MET A 228 -19.06 -3.06 12.48
CA MET A 228 -18.67 -2.07 13.49
C MET A 228 -18.46 -2.70 14.87
N GLU A 229 -19.25 -3.71 15.25
CA GLU A 229 -19.06 -4.45 16.50
C GLU A 229 -17.77 -5.29 16.48
N MET A 230 -17.50 -6.01 15.40
CA MET A 230 -16.28 -6.82 15.27
C MET A 230 -15.01 -5.97 15.37
N GLU A 231 -14.99 -4.84 14.69
CA GLU A 231 -13.87 -3.91 14.68
C GLU A 231 -13.77 -3.09 15.98
N GLY A 232 -14.91 -2.62 16.50
CA GLY A 232 -14.97 -1.89 17.77
C GLY A 232 -14.47 -2.72 18.94
N ASN A 233 -14.76 -4.03 18.96
CA ASN A 233 -14.22 -4.96 19.97
C ASN A 233 -12.69 -5.12 19.89
N LEU A 234 -12.06 -4.74 18.79
CA LEU A 234 -10.61 -4.73 18.60
C LEU A 234 -10.02 -3.30 18.66
N ASN A 235 -10.84 -2.28 18.92
CA ASN A 235 -10.49 -0.85 18.89
C ASN A 235 -9.90 -0.39 17.54
N VAL A 236 -10.38 -0.95 16.44
CA VAL A 236 -10.00 -0.57 15.08
C VAL A 236 -11.20 -0.01 14.33
N LYS A 237 -10.95 0.69 13.22
CA LYS A 237 -12.00 1.21 12.33
C LYS A 237 -11.57 1.10 10.88
N SER A 238 -12.55 0.90 10.01
CA SER A 238 -12.40 0.76 8.56
C SER A 238 -13.03 1.92 7.78
N SER A 239 -12.83 1.89 6.46
CA SER A 239 -13.49 2.76 5.49
C SER A 239 -14.65 2.03 4.81
N PHE A 240 -15.84 2.62 4.78
CA PHE A 240 -16.98 2.13 4.00
C PHE A 240 -17.13 2.94 2.71
N TYR A 241 -17.02 2.28 1.57
CA TYR A 241 -17.18 2.89 0.25
C TYR A 241 -18.58 2.64 -0.28
N PHE A 242 -19.36 3.70 -0.44
CA PHE A 242 -20.77 3.61 -0.83
C PHE A 242 -20.93 3.69 -2.35
N LEU A 243 -21.62 2.70 -2.92
CA LEU A 243 -21.96 2.64 -4.34
C LEU A 243 -23.32 3.28 -4.58
N ASN A 244 -23.43 4.04 -5.66
CA ASN A 244 -24.72 4.37 -6.27
C ASN A 244 -24.63 4.07 -7.76
N GLU A 245 -25.06 2.86 -8.13
CA GLU A 245 -24.92 2.37 -9.50
C GLU A 245 -25.85 3.15 -10.45
N SER A 246 -25.22 3.98 -11.28
CA SER A 246 -25.85 4.89 -12.24
C SER A 246 -25.75 4.37 -13.69
N GLY A 247 -25.05 3.25 -13.92
CA GLY A 247 -24.86 2.67 -15.24
C GLY A 247 -26.16 2.19 -15.91
N ARG A 248 -26.33 2.52 -17.19
CA ARG A 248 -27.46 2.00 -17.99
C ARG A 248 -27.35 0.50 -18.16
N ILE A 249 -28.19 -0.24 -17.43
CA ILE A 249 -28.29 -1.70 -17.53
C ILE A 249 -28.80 -2.08 -18.92
N LYS A 250 -28.01 -2.86 -19.66
CA LYS A 250 -28.50 -3.55 -20.85
C LYS A 250 -29.06 -4.90 -20.41
N TYR A 251 -30.36 -5.01 -20.24
CA TYR A 251 -31.03 -6.22 -19.72
C TYR A 251 -30.74 -7.51 -20.51
N LEU A 252 -30.34 -7.40 -21.79
CA LEU A 252 -29.95 -8.55 -22.63
C LEU A 252 -28.45 -8.86 -22.58
N ASP A 253 -27.65 -8.00 -21.95
CA ASP A 253 -26.23 -8.21 -21.73
C ASP A 253 -26.01 -8.84 -20.34
N LYS A 254 -25.61 -10.11 -20.34
CA LYS A 254 -25.34 -10.89 -19.12
C LYS A 254 -24.24 -10.26 -18.26
N THR A 255 -23.38 -9.41 -18.83
CA THR A 255 -22.33 -8.70 -18.09
C THR A 255 -22.90 -7.53 -17.29
N THR A 256 -23.93 -6.84 -17.80
CA THR A 256 -24.49 -5.64 -17.14
C THR A 256 -25.71 -5.91 -16.26
N TRP A 257 -26.42 -7.03 -16.46
CA TRP A 257 -27.64 -7.38 -15.69
C TRP A 257 -27.45 -7.34 -14.16
N ARG A 258 -26.28 -7.73 -13.64
CA ARG A 258 -26.04 -7.78 -12.19
C ARG A 258 -26.02 -6.40 -11.54
N HIS A 259 -25.67 -5.36 -12.30
CA HIS A 259 -25.70 -3.96 -11.85
C HIS A 259 -27.13 -3.49 -11.56
N ALA A 260 -28.15 -4.13 -12.14
CA ALA A 260 -29.56 -3.80 -11.88
C ALA A 260 -30.00 -4.03 -10.44
N GLY A 261 -29.32 -4.92 -9.71
CA GLY A 261 -29.60 -5.21 -8.31
C GLY A 261 -28.81 -4.40 -7.30
N ARG A 262 -27.84 -3.59 -7.78
CA ARG A 262 -26.85 -2.84 -6.99
C ARG A 262 -27.16 -1.35 -6.89
N ASN A 263 -28.40 -0.99 -7.19
CA ASN A 263 -28.89 0.38 -7.09
C ASN A 263 -29.70 0.55 -5.80
N TYR A 264 -29.16 1.35 -4.89
CA TYR A 264 -29.88 1.87 -3.72
C TYR A 264 -29.64 3.39 -3.67
N ASP A 265 -30.68 4.13 -3.30
CA ASP A 265 -30.63 5.58 -3.25
C ASP A 265 -30.11 6.04 -1.89
N TRP A 266 -29.05 6.83 -1.89
CA TRP A 266 -28.51 7.44 -0.66
C TRP A 266 -29.49 8.43 -0.02
N ASN A 267 -30.50 8.92 -0.74
CA ASN A 267 -31.57 9.76 -0.19
C ASN A 267 -32.68 8.97 0.51
N ASP A 268 -32.70 7.64 0.41
CA ASP A 268 -33.58 6.82 1.26
C ASP A 268 -33.27 7.14 2.74
N PRO A 269 -34.27 7.53 3.55
CA PRO A 269 -34.06 7.90 4.94
C PRO A 269 -33.21 6.89 5.74
N LYS A 270 -33.40 5.58 5.49
CA LYS A 270 -32.67 4.53 6.20
C LYS A 270 -31.20 4.47 5.79
N ILE A 271 -30.90 4.68 4.51
CA ILE A 271 -29.52 4.69 3.99
C ILE A 271 -28.81 5.97 4.42
N LYS A 272 -29.49 7.10 4.35
CA LYS A 272 -28.99 8.38 4.85
C LYS A 272 -28.65 8.33 6.33
N GLU A 273 -29.52 7.72 7.14
CA GLU A 273 -29.27 7.47 8.56
C GLU A 273 -28.05 6.58 8.76
N LEU A 274 -27.95 5.45 8.05
CA LEU A 274 -26.80 4.54 8.09
C LEU A 274 -25.47 5.26 7.78
N ILE A 275 -25.40 6.00 6.66
CA ILE A 275 -24.19 6.72 6.23
C ILE A 275 -23.74 7.71 7.34
N ARG A 276 -24.69 8.45 7.91
CA ARG A 276 -24.42 9.41 8.98
C ARG A 276 -24.04 8.73 10.28
N GLU A 277 -24.65 7.59 10.60
CA GLU A 277 -24.35 6.81 11.78
C GLU A 277 -22.89 6.30 11.75
N ILE A 278 -22.50 5.64 10.65
CA ILE A 278 -21.13 5.13 10.42
C ILE A 278 -20.12 6.26 10.62
N HIS A 279 -20.35 7.41 9.96
CA HIS A 279 -19.48 8.57 10.11
C HIS A 279 -19.46 9.12 11.54
N SER A 280 -20.62 9.23 12.21
CA SER A 280 -20.70 9.77 13.58
C SER A 280 -20.00 8.87 14.61
N LYS A 281 -19.95 7.56 14.37
CA LYS A 281 -19.21 6.58 15.18
C LYS A 281 -17.70 6.59 14.85
N GLY A 282 -17.29 7.36 13.84
CA GLY A 282 -15.91 7.63 13.47
C GLY A 282 -15.31 6.63 12.49
N TRP A 283 -16.12 5.82 11.81
CA TRP A 283 -15.68 5.08 10.63
C TRP A 283 -15.66 6.03 9.44
N GLU A 284 -14.79 5.76 8.48
CA GLU A 284 -14.73 6.57 7.27
C GLU A 284 -15.89 6.22 6.32
N VAL A 285 -16.45 7.26 5.69
CA VAL A 285 -17.33 7.14 4.53
C VAL A 285 -16.59 7.67 3.31
N GLY A 286 -16.46 6.85 2.28
CA GLY A 286 -15.84 7.19 1.01
C GLY A 286 -16.70 6.81 -0.19
N LEU A 287 -16.25 7.20 -1.38
CA LEU A 287 -16.98 6.94 -2.63
C LEU A 287 -16.65 5.55 -3.17
N HIS A 288 -17.66 4.74 -3.47
CA HIS A 288 -17.51 3.62 -4.40
C HIS A 288 -18.01 4.06 -5.78
N GLY A 289 -17.09 4.50 -6.64
CA GLY A 289 -17.45 5.04 -7.95
C GLY A 289 -18.19 4.01 -8.79
N SER A 290 -19.27 4.42 -9.47
CA SER A 290 -20.07 3.49 -10.27
C SER A 290 -19.29 2.86 -11.42
N PHE A 291 -19.84 1.80 -12.02
CA PHE A 291 -19.15 0.99 -13.03
C PHE A 291 -18.59 1.81 -14.21
N TYR A 292 -19.22 2.92 -14.58
CA TYR A 292 -18.78 3.80 -15.67
C TYR A 292 -18.15 5.12 -15.18
N SER A 293 -18.07 5.38 -13.88
CA SER A 293 -17.49 6.64 -13.38
C SER A 293 -15.98 6.72 -13.61
N TYR A 294 -15.28 5.58 -13.63
CA TYR A 294 -13.83 5.51 -13.86
C TYR A 294 -13.37 6.14 -15.19
N ASN A 295 -14.25 6.20 -16.19
CA ASN A 295 -14.00 6.80 -17.50
C ASN A 295 -14.95 7.97 -17.83
N ASN A 296 -15.64 8.51 -16.82
CA ASN A 296 -16.56 9.63 -16.96
C ASN A 296 -16.39 10.64 -15.81
N PRO A 297 -15.60 11.73 -16.00
CA PRO A 297 -15.29 12.68 -14.94
C PRO A 297 -16.52 13.44 -14.42
N GLU A 298 -17.50 13.73 -15.26
CA GLU A 298 -18.73 14.42 -14.85
C GLU A 298 -19.58 13.52 -13.95
N LEU A 299 -19.70 12.24 -14.31
CA LEU A 299 -20.41 11.25 -13.50
C LEU A 299 -19.74 11.05 -12.13
N LEU A 300 -18.41 10.85 -12.12
CA LEU A 300 -17.64 10.71 -10.88
C LEU A 300 -17.85 11.90 -9.94
N LYS A 301 -17.76 13.12 -10.48
CA LYS A 301 -17.96 14.35 -9.71
C LYS A 301 -19.39 14.44 -9.14
N ASN A 302 -20.40 14.15 -9.97
CA ASN A 302 -21.80 14.17 -9.51
C ASN A 302 -22.07 13.12 -8.42
N GLU A 303 -21.47 11.93 -8.52
CA GLU A 303 -21.57 10.89 -7.50
C GLU A 303 -20.89 11.31 -6.20
N LYS A 304 -19.68 11.88 -6.26
CA LYS A 304 -19.01 12.47 -5.10
C LYS A 304 -19.89 13.53 -4.43
N ASP A 305 -20.34 14.53 -5.18
CA ASP A 305 -21.10 15.67 -4.64
C ASP A 305 -22.43 15.20 -4.02
N SER A 306 -23.08 14.18 -4.63
CA SER A 306 -24.29 13.57 -4.07
C SER A 306 -24.04 12.88 -2.73
N LEU A 307 -22.95 12.12 -2.60
CA LEU A 307 -22.60 11.46 -1.33
C LEU A 307 -22.28 12.48 -0.24
N GLU A 308 -21.51 13.52 -0.56
CA GLU A 308 -21.19 14.60 0.38
C GLU A 308 -22.44 15.34 0.86
N ASN A 309 -23.42 15.56 -0.02
CA ASN A 309 -24.71 16.17 0.35
C ASN A 309 -25.52 15.29 1.32
N VAL A 310 -25.50 13.97 1.14
CA VAL A 310 -26.19 13.03 2.04
C VAL A 310 -25.47 12.97 3.40
N LEU A 311 -24.15 12.84 3.37
CA LEU A 311 -23.27 12.79 4.53
C LEU A 311 -23.31 14.10 5.34
N GLY A 312 -23.38 15.24 4.66
CA GLY A 312 -23.22 16.57 5.26
C GLY A 312 -21.77 16.92 5.59
N ASN A 313 -20.81 16.23 4.98
CA ASN A 313 -19.38 16.42 5.17
C ASN A 313 -18.63 16.07 3.88
N ARG A 314 -17.37 16.49 3.77
CA ARG A 314 -16.46 16.11 2.68
C ARG A 314 -16.09 14.63 2.76
N ILE A 315 -15.98 13.98 1.60
CA ILE A 315 -15.34 12.66 1.48
C ILE A 315 -13.92 12.80 0.95
N PHE A 316 -13.02 11.91 1.39
CA PHE A 316 -11.58 12.05 1.16
C PHE A 316 -11.06 11.17 0.03
N GLY A 317 -11.65 9.99 -0.17
CA GLY A 317 -11.21 9.05 -1.19
C GLY A 317 -12.23 7.96 -1.42
N GLY A 318 -11.78 6.86 -2.02
CA GLY A 318 -12.68 5.78 -2.42
C GLY A 318 -12.03 4.66 -3.20
N ARG A 319 -12.87 3.95 -3.95
CA ARG A 319 -12.51 2.86 -4.87
C ARG A 319 -13.47 2.82 -6.04
N GLN A 320 -12.99 2.49 -7.24
CA GLN A 320 -13.86 2.24 -8.39
C GLN A 320 -14.45 0.82 -8.38
N HIS A 321 -15.74 0.71 -8.72
CA HIS A 321 -16.43 -0.57 -8.78
C HIS A 321 -15.75 -1.54 -9.76
N ASN A 322 -15.63 -2.81 -9.35
CA ASN A 322 -14.87 -3.88 -10.02
C ASN A 322 -13.35 -3.62 -10.18
N LEU A 323 -12.79 -2.68 -9.42
CA LEU A 323 -11.41 -2.22 -9.58
C LEU A 323 -11.14 -1.68 -11.01
N ASN A 324 -12.16 -1.06 -11.62
CA ASN A 324 -12.05 -0.45 -12.94
C ASN A 324 -11.11 0.75 -12.89
N LEU A 325 -9.97 0.64 -13.58
CA LEU A 325 -8.93 1.65 -13.57
C LEU A 325 -8.40 1.86 -14.99
N THR A 326 -8.51 3.07 -15.52
CA THR A 326 -7.81 3.49 -16.75
C THR A 326 -6.67 4.41 -16.36
N ILE A 327 -5.45 4.01 -16.68
CA ILE A 327 -4.25 4.68 -16.21
C ILE A 327 -3.72 5.62 -17.30
N PRO A 328 -3.45 6.90 -17.00
CA PRO A 328 -3.66 7.60 -15.72
C PRO A 328 -5.05 8.26 -15.57
N ASN A 329 -5.91 8.19 -16.60
CA ASN A 329 -7.16 8.98 -16.70
C ASN A 329 -8.07 8.92 -15.47
N THR A 330 -8.31 7.73 -14.90
CA THR A 330 -9.16 7.58 -13.73
C THR A 330 -8.60 8.36 -12.55
N TRP A 331 -7.30 8.30 -12.29
CA TRP A 331 -6.67 9.08 -11.22
C TRP A 331 -6.74 10.59 -11.47
N ILE A 332 -6.56 11.02 -12.72
CA ILE A 332 -6.76 12.43 -13.11
C ILE A 332 -8.20 12.88 -12.82
N PHE A 333 -9.19 12.01 -13.06
CA PHE A 333 -10.58 12.34 -12.76
C PHE A 333 -10.84 12.44 -11.25
N HIS A 334 -10.21 11.58 -10.44
CA HIS A 334 -10.28 11.65 -8.98
C HIS A 334 -9.62 12.93 -8.43
N GLU A 335 -8.41 13.26 -8.90
CA GLU A 335 -7.70 14.51 -8.58
C GLU A 335 -8.59 15.72 -8.89
N ASN A 336 -9.14 15.80 -10.10
CA ASN A 336 -10.00 16.90 -10.54
C ASN A 336 -11.34 16.98 -9.79
N ALA A 337 -11.85 15.85 -9.29
CA ALA A 337 -13.04 15.82 -8.45
C ALA A 337 -12.73 16.25 -6.99
N GLY A 338 -11.45 16.40 -6.63
CA GLY A 338 -11.00 16.76 -5.29
C GLY A 338 -10.97 15.58 -4.31
N LEU A 339 -10.94 14.35 -4.81
CA LEU A 339 -10.55 13.19 -4.01
C LEU A 339 -9.05 13.25 -3.76
N LEU A 340 -8.62 12.83 -2.58
CA LEU A 340 -7.25 12.93 -2.09
C LEU A 340 -6.51 11.60 -2.14
N TYR A 341 -7.24 10.47 -2.14
CA TYR A 341 -6.68 9.16 -2.33
C TYR A 341 -7.62 8.23 -3.09
N ASP A 342 -7.06 7.18 -3.70
CA ASP A 342 -7.77 6.07 -4.35
C ASP A 342 -7.22 4.74 -3.85
N THR A 343 -8.05 3.69 -3.84
CA THR A 343 -7.67 2.32 -3.46
C THR A 343 -7.99 1.31 -4.55
N THR A 344 -8.03 1.75 -5.81
CA THR A 344 -8.49 0.91 -6.94
C THR A 344 -7.40 -0.02 -7.45
N LEU A 345 -6.12 0.33 -7.34
CA LEU A 345 -5.03 -0.49 -7.88
C LEU A 345 -4.90 -1.81 -7.10
N GLY A 346 -5.56 -2.85 -7.61
CA GLY A 346 -5.55 -4.20 -7.06
C GLY A 346 -6.09 -5.21 -8.06
N SER A 347 -6.50 -6.39 -7.60
CA SER A 347 -7.03 -7.44 -8.48
C SER A 347 -8.13 -8.27 -7.83
N ASN A 348 -9.20 -8.48 -8.60
CA ASN A 348 -10.29 -9.40 -8.25
C ASN A 348 -10.02 -10.86 -8.71
N LYS A 349 -8.82 -11.11 -9.24
CA LYS A 349 -8.39 -12.43 -9.74
C LYS A 349 -7.41 -13.14 -8.81
N TYR A 350 -6.57 -12.39 -8.10
CA TYR A 350 -5.43 -12.91 -7.34
C TYR A 350 -5.17 -12.09 -6.08
N LEU A 351 -4.38 -12.64 -5.14
CA LEU A 351 -3.90 -11.92 -3.96
C LEU A 351 -2.49 -11.40 -4.21
N GLY A 352 -2.20 -10.17 -3.77
CA GLY A 352 -0.86 -9.60 -3.78
C GLY A 352 -0.77 -8.21 -4.45
N PHE A 353 0.38 -7.93 -5.03
CA PHE A 353 0.86 -6.60 -5.35
C PHE A 353 0.81 -6.37 -6.87
N ARG A 354 -0.27 -5.77 -7.36
CA ARG A 354 -0.50 -5.58 -8.81
C ARG A 354 0.69 -4.94 -9.52
N TRP A 355 1.29 -3.91 -8.92
CA TRP A 355 2.49 -3.22 -9.41
C TRP A 355 3.76 -3.54 -8.60
N GLY A 356 3.75 -4.64 -7.85
CA GLY A 356 4.89 -4.99 -7.00
C GLY A 356 5.12 -4.03 -5.84
N SER A 357 4.12 -3.21 -5.45
CA SER A 357 4.17 -2.32 -4.30
C SER A 357 2.96 -2.54 -3.38
N CYS A 358 3.19 -2.39 -2.07
CA CYS A 358 2.18 -2.31 -1.02
C CYS A 358 2.24 -1.00 -0.24
N PHE A 359 2.96 0.00 -0.76
CA PHE A 359 3.03 1.32 -0.15
C PHE A 359 2.20 2.33 -0.94
N PRO A 360 1.66 3.36 -0.26
CA PRO A 360 1.05 4.48 -0.94
C PRO A 360 2.05 5.20 -1.84
N PHE A 361 1.61 5.69 -2.98
CA PHE A 361 2.43 6.48 -3.90
C PHE A 361 1.57 7.50 -4.66
N ARG A 362 2.19 8.57 -5.16
CA ARG A 362 1.53 9.55 -6.02
C ARG A 362 1.68 9.12 -7.47
N PRO A 363 0.61 8.77 -8.20
CA PRO A 363 0.75 8.34 -9.58
C PRO A 363 1.48 9.38 -10.44
N PHE A 364 2.34 8.90 -11.33
CA PHE A 364 3.10 9.77 -12.23
C PHE A 364 2.33 9.99 -13.53
N TYR A 365 2.04 11.25 -13.83
CA TYR A 365 1.42 11.65 -15.09
C TYR A 365 2.51 12.00 -16.12
N GLU A 366 2.79 11.05 -17.01
CA GLU A 366 3.86 11.14 -18.01
C GLU A 366 3.72 12.36 -18.94
N ASP A 367 2.50 12.69 -19.40
CA ASP A 367 2.27 13.78 -20.36
C ASP A 367 2.64 15.16 -19.79
N GLU A 368 2.40 15.38 -18.50
CA GLU A 368 2.71 16.64 -17.81
C GLU A 368 4.00 16.56 -16.97
N ASN A 369 4.69 15.41 -16.99
CA ASN A 369 5.91 15.15 -16.23
C ASN A 369 5.80 15.52 -14.75
N ARG A 370 4.67 15.16 -14.11
CA ARG A 370 4.39 15.49 -12.70
C ARG A 370 3.75 14.33 -11.96
N GLU A 371 3.84 14.35 -10.65
CA GLU A 371 3.03 13.52 -9.78
C GLU A 371 1.62 14.13 -9.65
N LEU A 372 0.61 13.29 -9.52
CA LEU A 372 -0.76 13.72 -9.22
C LEU A 372 -0.86 14.14 -7.73
N ASP A 373 -1.71 15.11 -7.43
CA ASP A 373 -2.17 15.41 -6.07
C ASP A 373 -3.27 14.43 -5.60
N LEU A 374 -3.04 13.15 -5.88
CA LEU A 374 -3.85 12.01 -5.48
C LEU A 374 -2.89 10.93 -4.98
N LEU A 375 -3.19 10.33 -3.83
CA LEU A 375 -2.43 9.20 -3.31
C LEU A 375 -3.11 7.88 -3.70
N GLU A 376 -2.44 7.02 -4.47
CA GLU A 376 -2.88 5.64 -4.65
C GLU A 376 -2.44 4.80 -3.46
N ILE A 377 -3.38 4.05 -2.86
CA ILE A 377 -3.13 3.09 -1.78
C ILE A 377 -3.49 1.69 -2.31
N PRO A 378 -2.51 0.90 -2.79
CA PRO A 378 -2.79 -0.35 -3.49
C PRO A 378 -3.63 -1.34 -2.66
N THR A 379 -4.64 -1.96 -3.29
CA THR A 379 -5.43 -3.04 -2.70
C THR A 379 -4.70 -4.36 -2.87
N VAL A 380 -4.46 -5.07 -1.75
CA VAL A 380 -3.62 -6.28 -1.71
C VAL A 380 -4.46 -7.55 -1.66
N ILE A 381 -5.53 -7.57 -0.87
CA ILE A 381 -6.41 -8.73 -0.71
C ILE A 381 -7.86 -8.28 -0.88
N GLU A 382 -8.60 -8.99 -1.72
CA GLU A 382 -10.06 -8.93 -1.82
C GLU A 382 -10.64 -10.26 -1.32
N ASP A 383 -11.75 -10.20 -0.59
CA ASP A 383 -12.48 -11.37 -0.06
C ASP A 383 -12.80 -12.45 -1.12
N LEU A 384 -13.31 -12.06 -2.28
CA LEU A 384 -13.73 -13.01 -3.31
C LEU A 384 -12.57 -13.86 -3.86
N PRO A 385 -11.41 -13.31 -4.29
CA PRO A 385 -10.26 -14.13 -4.63
C PRO A 385 -9.66 -14.85 -3.41
N TYR A 386 -9.74 -14.28 -2.21
CA TYR A 386 -9.26 -14.93 -0.99
C TYR A 386 -9.93 -16.28 -0.74
N PHE A 387 -11.27 -16.34 -0.77
CA PHE A 387 -12.01 -17.59 -0.54
C PHE A 387 -12.02 -18.56 -1.73
N ARG A 388 -11.29 -18.30 -2.83
CA ARG A 388 -11.09 -19.28 -3.92
C ARG A 388 -10.01 -20.30 -3.59
N PHE A 389 -9.13 -19.99 -2.64
CA PHE A 389 -8.09 -20.91 -2.20
C PHE A 389 -8.66 -22.00 -1.29
N GLN A 390 -8.08 -23.20 -1.35
CA GLN A 390 -8.46 -24.30 -0.45
C GLN A 390 -8.09 -23.99 1.00
N ASP A 391 -6.94 -23.35 1.20
CA ASP A 391 -6.45 -22.88 2.49
C ASP A 391 -6.17 -21.37 2.40
N PRO A 392 -7.22 -20.54 2.50
CA PRO A 392 -7.07 -19.10 2.32
C PRO A 392 -6.20 -18.48 3.43
N TRP A 393 -6.24 -19.02 4.65
CA TRP A 393 -5.41 -18.58 5.77
C TRP A 393 -3.91 -18.71 5.48
N SER A 394 -3.47 -19.84 4.93
CA SER A 394 -2.07 -20.03 4.53
C SER A 394 -1.62 -19.05 3.46
N GLU A 395 -2.51 -18.70 2.52
CA GLU A 395 -2.23 -17.68 1.50
C GLU A 395 -2.14 -16.27 2.09
N PHE A 396 -3.02 -15.93 3.04
CA PHE A 396 -2.92 -14.68 3.80
C PHE A 396 -1.59 -14.56 4.53
N LEU A 397 -1.16 -15.60 5.25
CA LEU A 397 0.13 -15.57 5.98
C LEU A 397 1.34 -15.35 5.08
N LYS A 398 1.31 -15.86 3.83
CA LYS A 398 2.38 -15.62 2.86
C LYS A 398 2.44 -14.16 2.43
N ILE A 399 1.28 -13.57 2.11
CA ILE A 399 1.19 -12.17 1.68
C ILE A 399 1.51 -11.23 2.84
N GLU A 400 0.94 -11.45 4.03
CA GLU A 400 1.19 -10.65 5.24
C GLU A 400 2.67 -10.65 5.61
N LYS A 401 3.34 -11.80 5.54
CA LYS A 401 4.79 -11.88 5.80
C LYS A 401 5.60 -11.01 4.86
N GLU A 402 5.24 -10.94 3.58
CA GLU A 402 5.92 -10.07 2.62
C GLU A 402 5.68 -8.60 2.94
N VAL A 403 4.47 -8.22 3.36
CA VAL A 403 4.16 -6.86 3.82
C VAL A 403 4.93 -6.52 5.11
N GLU A 404 4.97 -7.41 6.11
CA GLU A 404 5.73 -7.23 7.36
C GLU A 404 7.24 -7.06 7.05
N GLU A 405 7.80 -7.86 6.13
CA GLU A 405 9.23 -7.81 5.78
C GLU A 405 9.63 -6.47 5.14
N VAL A 406 8.78 -5.87 4.31
CA VAL A 406 9.05 -4.54 3.72
C VAL A 406 8.51 -3.38 4.56
N GLY A 407 7.74 -3.67 5.61
CA GLY A 407 7.08 -2.69 6.47
C GLY A 407 5.96 -1.92 5.78
N GLY A 408 5.22 -2.55 4.87
CA GLY A 408 4.23 -1.90 3.99
C GLY A 408 2.82 -1.77 4.56
N VAL A 409 1.85 -1.58 3.66
CA VAL A 409 0.41 -1.53 3.99
C VAL A 409 -0.29 -2.76 3.45
N LEU A 410 -0.92 -3.53 4.33
CA LEU A 410 -1.81 -4.63 3.95
C LEU A 410 -3.23 -4.08 3.79
N THR A 411 -3.59 -3.71 2.57
CA THR A 411 -4.94 -3.21 2.26
C THR A 411 -5.90 -4.36 1.99
N LEU A 412 -6.95 -4.45 2.81
CA LEU A 412 -8.00 -5.45 2.76
C LEU A 412 -9.29 -4.83 2.21
N LEU A 413 -9.84 -5.44 1.15
CA LEU A 413 -11.18 -5.20 0.63
C LEU A 413 -12.07 -6.36 1.08
N TRP A 414 -13.08 -6.05 1.88
CA TRP A 414 -14.10 -7.02 2.28
C TRP A 414 -15.49 -6.48 2.01
N HIS A 415 -16.30 -7.14 1.20
CA HIS A 415 -17.68 -6.72 1.03
C HIS A 415 -18.43 -6.99 2.34
N HIS A 416 -19.14 -6.00 2.88
CA HIS A 416 -19.85 -6.21 4.15
C HIS A 416 -20.92 -7.31 4.01
N SER A 417 -21.54 -7.45 2.83
CA SER A 417 -22.63 -8.39 2.57
C SER A 417 -22.20 -9.86 2.71
N VAL A 418 -20.92 -10.18 2.47
CA VAL A 418 -20.39 -11.54 2.62
C VAL A 418 -20.15 -11.93 4.08
N LEU A 419 -20.41 -11.03 5.04
CA LEU A 419 -20.37 -11.32 6.47
C LEU A 419 -21.69 -11.88 7.00
N ASN A 420 -22.64 -12.20 6.13
CA ASN A 420 -23.84 -12.94 6.49
C ASN A 420 -23.51 -14.42 6.74
N ASP A 421 -23.61 -14.87 8.00
CA ASP A 421 -23.22 -16.23 8.40
C ASP A 421 -24.08 -17.34 7.80
N TYR A 422 -25.32 -17.04 7.43
CA TYR A 422 -26.18 -18.03 6.79
C TYR A 422 -25.67 -18.33 5.39
N GLU A 423 -25.47 -17.30 4.57
CA GLU A 423 -25.11 -17.49 3.16
C GLU A 423 -23.62 -17.75 2.93
N PHE A 424 -22.77 -17.24 3.83
CA PHE A 424 -21.33 -17.31 3.76
C PHE A 424 -20.77 -17.83 5.10
N PRO A 425 -21.07 -19.10 5.45
CA PRO A 425 -20.67 -19.65 6.74
C PRO A 425 -19.15 -19.59 6.91
N GLY A 426 -18.70 -19.03 8.04
CA GLY A 426 -17.29 -18.88 8.42
C GLY A 426 -16.57 -17.67 7.82
N TRP A 427 -17.16 -16.95 6.86
CA TRP A 427 -16.47 -15.81 6.24
C TRP A 427 -16.29 -14.63 7.21
N ALA A 428 -17.27 -14.41 8.09
CA ALA A 428 -17.17 -13.38 9.11
C ALA A 428 -16.18 -13.75 10.23
N ASP A 429 -16.10 -15.03 10.59
CA ASP A 429 -15.09 -15.52 11.54
C ASP A 429 -13.68 -15.36 10.98
N GLU A 430 -13.51 -15.62 9.68
CA GLU A 430 -12.22 -15.48 9.01
C GLU A 430 -11.80 -14.00 8.87
N TYR A 431 -12.73 -13.08 8.55
CA TYR A 431 -12.47 -11.63 8.63
C TYR A 431 -11.96 -11.23 10.03
N LYS A 432 -12.71 -11.62 11.06
CA LYS A 432 -12.36 -11.35 12.46
C LYS A 432 -11.00 -11.96 12.84
N ARG A 433 -10.67 -13.15 12.33
CA ARG A 433 -9.40 -13.82 12.55
C ARG A 433 -8.23 -13.06 11.93
N VAL A 434 -8.38 -12.60 10.67
CA VAL A 434 -7.39 -11.78 9.97
C VAL A 434 -7.12 -10.48 10.74
N VAL A 435 -8.17 -9.72 11.06
CA VAL A 435 -8.02 -8.44 11.76
C VAL A 435 -7.37 -8.63 13.13
N ARG A 436 -7.81 -9.63 13.90
CA ARG A 436 -7.22 -9.94 15.21
C ARG A 436 -5.74 -10.33 15.09
N TYR A 437 -5.39 -11.20 14.15
CA TYR A 437 -4.00 -11.63 13.96
C TYR A 437 -3.09 -10.44 13.65
N CYS A 438 -3.51 -9.54 12.76
CA CYS A 438 -2.74 -8.33 12.46
C CYS A 438 -2.61 -7.42 13.69
N ASN A 439 -3.68 -7.24 14.44
CA ASN A 439 -3.67 -6.41 15.65
C ASN A 439 -2.72 -6.98 16.72
N ASP A 440 -2.71 -8.30 16.92
CA ASP A 440 -1.83 -9.01 17.86
C ASP A 440 -0.34 -8.98 17.43
N LYS A 441 -0.07 -8.70 16.15
CA LYS A 441 1.27 -8.60 15.55
C LYS A 441 1.95 -7.23 15.69
N GLU A 442 1.37 -6.32 16.47
CA GLU A 442 1.84 -4.93 16.63
C GLU A 442 1.83 -4.14 15.29
N SER A 443 0.85 -4.43 14.43
CA SER A 443 0.59 -3.61 13.24
C SER A 443 -0.31 -2.42 13.58
N TRP A 444 -0.27 -1.37 12.76
CA TRP A 444 -1.24 -0.30 12.84
C TRP A 444 -2.46 -0.60 11.97
N VAL A 445 -3.54 -1.10 12.57
CA VAL A 445 -4.79 -1.42 11.88
C VAL A 445 -5.71 -0.19 11.86
N THR A 446 -6.10 0.27 10.67
CA THR A 446 -6.87 1.50 10.51
C THR A 446 -7.60 1.61 9.15
N SER A 447 -8.27 2.74 8.93
CA SER A 447 -8.96 3.17 7.70
C SER A 447 -8.00 3.75 6.64
N ALA A 448 -8.45 3.80 5.39
CA ALA A 448 -7.69 4.39 4.29
C ALA A 448 -7.42 5.90 4.49
N LYS A 449 -8.37 6.64 5.06
CA LYS A 449 -8.15 8.05 5.44
C LYS A 449 -7.00 8.23 6.39
N GLU A 450 -6.90 7.42 7.44
CA GLU A 450 -5.81 7.55 8.40
C GLU A 450 -4.45 7.20 7.75
N ILE A 451 -4.41 6.21 6.84
CA ILE A 451 -3.21 5.92 6.04
C ILE A 451 -2.84 7.15 5.19
N TYR A 452 -3.80 7.76 4.49
CA TYR A 452 -3.56 8.99 3.72
C TYR A 452 -3.06 10.14 4.59
N GLU A 453 -3.70 10.41 5.72
CA GLU A 453 -3.33 11.49 6.64
C GLU A 453 -1.92 11.30 7.18
N TRP A 454 -1.57 10.06 7.55
CA TRP A 454 -0.22 9.72 7.99
C TRP A 454 0.80 9.90 6.86
N TRP A 455 0.50 9.40 5.66
CA TRP A 455 1.41 9.52 4.53
C TRP A 455 1.65 10.98 4.15
N LYS A 456 0.59 11.78 4.09
CA LYS A 456 0.68 13.23 3.88
C LYS A 456 1.49 13.93 4.97
N TRP A 457 1.28 13.55 6.23
CA TRP A 457 2.08 14.09 7.34
C TRP A 457 3.56 13.75 7.18
N ARG A 458 3.90 12.53 6.72
CA ARG A 458 5.29 12.15 6.42
C ARG A 458 5.89 13.00 5.30
N GLU A 459 5.12 13.29 4.25
CA GLU A 459 5.56 14.14 3.14
C GLU A 459 5.82 15.59 3.59
N LEU A 460 4.95 16.12 4.46
CA LEU A 460 5.01 17.52 4.92
C LEU A 460 6.05 17.78 6.03
N THR A 461 6.44 16.73 6.75
CA THR A 461 7.43 16.84 7.83
C THR A 461 8.85 16.85 7.28
N SER A 462 9.79 17.36 8.06
CA SER A 462 11.22 17.26 7.77
C SER A 462 12.00 17.31 9.08
N PHE A 463 13.30 17.11 9.05
CA PHE A 463 14.15 17.26 10.23
C PHE A 463 15.58 17.55 9.81
N ASP A 464 16.32 18.34 10.58
CA ASP A 464 17.78 18.43 10.46
C ASP A 464 18.43 17.71 11.65
N TYR A 465 19.71 17.39 11.53
CA TYR A 465 20.46 16.88 12.66
C TYR A 465 21.94 17.28 12.62
N GLU A 466 22.54 17.29 13.81
CA GLU A 466 23.95 17.49 14.03
C GLU A 466 24.52 16.28 14.75
N TYR A 467 25.77 15.93 14.44
CA TYR A 467 26.51 14.88 15.12
C TYR A 467 27.95 15.35 15.37
N ASP A 468 28.34 15.44 16.64
CA ASP A 468 29.67 15.90 17.07
C ASP A 468 30.61 14.78 17.51
N GLY A 469 30.16 13.52 17.43
CA GLY A 469 30.91 12.32 17.82
C GLY A 469 30.34 11.64 19.06
N ASP A 470 29.85 12.43 20.02
CA ASP A 470 29.30 11.92 21.29
C ASP A 470 27.82 12.24 21.44
N THR A 471 27.31 13.20 20.67
CA THR A 471 25.92 13.68 20.76
C THR A 471 25.29 13.79 19.38
N ILE A 472 24.04 13.31 19.27
CA ILE A 472 23.16 13.56 18.12
C ILE A 472 22.09 14.55 18.55
N ARG A 473 21.94 15.66 17.82
CA ARG A 473 20.85 16.63 18.01
C ARG A 473 19.92 16.60 16.81
N ILE A 474 18.61 16.41 17.02
CA ILE A 474 17.60 16.34 15.93
C ILE A 474 16.63 17.51 16.06
N PHE A 475 16.41 18.21 14.96
CA PHE A 475 15.56 19.40 14.84
C PHE A 475 14.38 19.10 13.91
N PRO A 476 13.26 18.57 14.41
CA PRO A 476 12.12 18.19 13.58
C PRO A 476 11.24 19.39 13.22
N PHE A 477 10.58 19.30 12.06
CA PHE A 477 9.62 20.29 11.56
C PHE A 477 8.37 19.58 11.01
N PRO A 478 7.15 20.12 11.24
CA PRO A 478 6.85 21.32 12.01
C PRO A 478 7.10 21.12 13.52
N GLU A 479 7.44 22.22 14.20
CA GLU A 479 7.44 22.28 15.66
C GLU A 479 6.02 22.01 16.22
N ASN A 480 5.92 21.73 17.52
CA ASN A 480 4.67 21.45 18.25
C ASN A 480 3.89 20.20 17.77
N GLU A 481 4.49 19.41 16.89
CA GLU A 481 4.00 18.09 16.51
C GLU A 481 4.87 16.98 17.10
N VAL A 482 4.28 15.79 17.21
CA VAL A 482 4.99 14.58 17.64
C VAL A 482 5.59 13.91 16.41
N HIS A 483 6.88 13.63 16.45
CA HIS A 483 7.62 12.96 15.37
C HIS A 483 8.09 11.57 15.78
N TYR A 484 8.43 10.75 14.77
CA TYR A 484 8.88 9.38 14.96
C TYR A 484 10.13 9.13 14.10
N PHE A 485 11.20 8.69 14.75
CA PHE A 485 12.48 8.47 14.09
C PHE A 485 13.05 7.09 14.40
N ASP A 486 13.62 6.45 13.39
CA ASP A 486 14.49 5.30 13.51
C ASP A 486 15.93 5.77 13.37
N ILE A 487 16.73 5.53 14.41
CA ILE A 487 18.12 5.97 14.50
C ILE A 487 19.00 4.72 14.53
N TYR A 488 19.87 4.61 13.54
CA TYR A 488 20.84 3.54 13.42
C TYR A 488 22.22 4.07 13.81
N PHE A 489 22.82 3.45 14.82
CA PHE A 489 24.15 3.77 15.31
C PHE A 489 25.21 2.91 14.61
N PRO A 490 26.46 3.40 14.52
CA PRO A 490 27.60 2.54 14.22
C PRO A 490 27.71 1.34 15.19
N ASP A 491 28.38 0.26 14.78
CA ASP A 491 28.35 -1.02 15.50
C ASP A 491 28.90 -0.96 16.95
N ASP A 492 29.85 -0.06 17.21
CA ASP A 492 30.46 0.13 18.54
C ASP A 492 29.88 1.32 19.33
N VAL A 493 28.77 1.90 18.85
CA VAL A 493 28.14 3.08 19.46
C VAL A 493 26.82 2.67 20.12
N SER A 494 26.65 3.04 21.38
CA SER A 494 25.44 2.75 22.14
C SER A 494 24.79 4.00 22.72
N LEU A 495 23.45 4.01 22.78
CA LEU A 495 22.70 5.10 23.37
C LEU A 495 22.85 5.09 24.90
N LYS A 496 23.29 6.21 25.47
CA LYS A 496 23.47 6.40 26.92
C LYS A 496 22.30 7.16 27.54
N ASN A 497 21.87 8.24 26.90
CA ASN A 497 20.82 9.12 27.41
C ASN A 497 20.01 9.72 26.25
N ILE A 498 18.75 10.05 26.52
CA ILE A 498 17.86 10.71 25.56
C ILE A 498 17.03 11.79 26.25
N ILE A 499 16.95 12.96 25.62
CA ILE A 499 16.22 14.14 26.10
C ILE A 499 15.17 14.53 25.07
N ASN A 500 13.99 14.94 25.55
CA ASN A 500 12.82 15.37 24.74
C ASN A 500 12.26 14.30 23.78
N ALA A 501 12.49 13.03 24.09
CA ALA A 501 11.93 11.90 23.38
C ALA A 501 11.89 10.66 24.27
N LYS A 502 10.99 9.72 23.92
CA LYS A 502 10.92 8.39 24.53
C LYS A 502 11.33 7.32 23.54
N ILE A 503 12.01 6.29 24.04
CA ILE A 503 12.33 5.10 23.27
C ILE A 503 11.07 4.24 23.13
N LEU A 504 10.71 3.90 21.90
CA LEU A 504 9.63 3.00 21.58
C LEU A 504 10.14 1.55 21.45
N LYS A 505 11.30 1.39 20.82
CA LYS A 505 11.90 0.09 20.51
C LYS A 505 13.42 0.22 20.39
N SER A 506 14.12 -0.82 20.80
CA SER A 506 15.57 -0.96 20.54
C SER A 506 15.82 -2.38 20.00
N LYS A 507 16.61 -2.47 18.93
CA LYS A 507 17.01 -3.74 18.32
C LYS A 507 18.39 -3.58 17.68
N ASN A 508 19.35 -4.37 18.13
CA ASN A 508 20.75 -4.29 17.68
C ASN A 508 21.26 -2.84 17.82
N ASN A 509 21.81 -2.27 16.75
CA ASN A 509 22.26 -0.88 16.65
C ASN A 509 21.16 0.11 16.22
N MET A 510 19.89 -0.25 16.30
CA MET A 510 18.77 0.63 15.94
C MET A 510 17.90 0.96 17.16
N VAL A 511 17.54 2.23 17.32
CA VAL A 511 16.55 2.71 18.29
C VAL A 511 15.45 3.48 17.56
N SER A 512 14.20 3.12 17.81
CA SER A 512 13.03 3.88 17.37
C SER A 512 12.55 4.77 18.51
N ILE A 513 12.32 6.05 18.23
CA ILE A 513 11.92 7.06 19.22
C ILE A 513 10.62 7.75 18.81
N GLN A 514 9.91 8.26 19.81
CA GLN A 514 8.83 9.24 19.66
C GLN A 514 9.26 10.51 20.37
N THR A 515 9.15 11.65 19.70
CA THR A 515 9.50 12.95 20.30
C THR A 515 8.42 13.42 21.27
N ASP A 516 8.81 14.26 22.23
CA ASP A 516 7.88 15.16 22.87
C ASP A 516 7.41 16.24 21.87
N LYS A 517 6.42 17.05 22.25
CA LYS A 517 6.08 18.24 21.47
C LYS A 517 7.13 19.31 21.75
N LEU A 518 7.91 19.66 20.74
CA LEU A 518 9.02 20.61 20.85
C LEU A 518 8.58 22.02 20.42
N TYR A 519 9.07 23.06 21.09
CA TYR A 519 8.75 24.46 20.82
C TYR A 519 10.02 25.31 20.66
N HIS A 520 10.03 26.19 19.65
CA HIS A 520 10.96 27.32 19.51
C HIS A 520 12.44 26.93 19.66
N GLY A 521 12.96 26.16 18.71
CA GLY A 521 14.38 25.77 18.69
C GLY A 521 14.77 24.67 19.69
N GLU A 522 13.80 24.09 20.40
CA GLU A 522 13.99 22.82 21.12
C GLU A 522 14.35 21.68 20.15
N PHE A 523 15.18 20.75 20.63
CA PHE A 523 15.66 19.61 19.85
C PHE A 523 15.64 18.33 20.68
N ILE A 524 15.68 17.19 20.00
CA ILE A 524 15.98 15.91 20.65
C ILE A 524 17.49 15.82 20.81
N GLU A 525 17.95 15.45 22.00
CA GLU A 525 19.37 15.18 22.25
C GLU A 525 19.55 13.70 22.60
N LEU A 526 20.45 13.02 21.90
CA LEU A 526 20.87 11.66 22.18
C LEU A 526 22.36 11.65 22.51
N GLU A 527 22.70 11.38 23.77
CA GLU A 527 24.08 11.13 24.17
C GLU A 527 24.42 9.67 23.84
N VAL A 528 25.50 9.47 23.10
CA VAL A 528 26.02 8.15 22.75
C VAL A 528 27.37 7.91 23.43
N LEU A 529 27.68 6.64 23.68
CA LEU A 529 29.01 6.20 24.10
C LEU A 529 29.70 5.56 22.90
N GLY A 530 30.81 6.16 22.47
CA GLY A 530 31.76 5.57 21.54
C GLY A 530 32.92 4.91 22.29
N GLY A 531 33.35 3.75 21.81
CA GLY A 531 34.56 3.05 22.25
C GLY A 531 35.85 3.69 21.76
#